data_AF-A0A1A8G3Q0-F1
#
_entry.id   AF-A0A1A8G3Q0-F1
#
_cell.length_a   1.000
_cell.length_b   1.000
_cell.length_c   1.000
_cell.angle_alpha   90.00
_cell.angle_beta   90.00
_cell.angle_gamma   90.00
#
_symmetry.space_group_name_H-M   'P 1'
#
loop_
_entity.id
_entity.type
_entity.pdbx_description
1 polymer ?
#
loop_
_entity_poly.entity_id
_entity_poly.type
_entity_poly.pdbx_seq_one_letter_code
_entity_poly.pdbx_strand_id
1 'polypeptide(L)'
;KLRYCCMFLAWNPHAANSYTVVDATCTCEISCLLPSVRLNRCDSFLSQKAEVTETFEAIFSRCIESIVDGTRSVGCHLVFVPSQRDIHHHFIYPQPPFTLPSLRKEQIQRVTLVSDPCTLLINGVTFGLTSTDILFHISAEEISSGTGSDRFSRILKHMLTQRSYYPLYPPVEEVNMDYEKFQSFGQMPLTPDVLIIPSELRYFVKDVVGCVCVNPGRLTKGQVGGTYSRMLIQHSASSEVGQRVSPCLAAQVVKI
;
A
#
# COMPACT_ATOMS: atom_id res chain seq x y z
N LYS A 1 -9.79 -1.51 19.54
CA LYS A 1 -8.53 -1.50 18.75
C LYS A 1 -8.62 -0.40 17.69
N LEU A 2 -7.87 0.69 17.86
CA LEU A 2 -7.61 1.64 16.77
C LEU A 2 -6.87 0.88 15.66
N ARG A 3 -7.27 1.07 14.41
CA ARG A 3 -6.55 0.56 13.25
C ARG A 3 -5.90 1.74 12.58
N TYR A 4 -4.58 1.82 12.61
CA TYR A 4 -3.85 2.70 11.68
C TYR A 4 -3.78 1.99 10.33
N CYS A 5 -3.61 2.69 9.22
CA CYS A 5 -3.59 2.07 7.90
C CYS A 5 -2.30 2.48 7.19
N CYS A 6 -1.25 1.68 7.32
CA CYS A 6 0.02 1.97 6.65
C CYS A 6 0.40 0.81 5.75
N MET A 7 0.60 1.10 4.47
CA MET A 7 1.26 0.11 3.60
C MET A 7 2.75 0.17 3.86
N PHE A 8 3.39 -0.98 4.03
CA PHE A 8 4.83 -1.05 3.97
C PHE A 8 5.34 -2.08 2.97
N LEU A 9 6.43 -1.72 2.30
CA LEU A 9 7.19 -2.61 1.43
C LEU A 9 8.49 -2.99 2.15
N ALA A 10 8.69 -4.28 2.40
CA ALA A 10 9.96 -4.84 2.85
C ALA A 10 10.74 -5.40 1.68
N TRP A 11 12.01 -4.99 1.56
CA TRP A 11 12.91 -5.48 0.53
C TRP A 11 14.24 -5.95 1.14
N ASN A 12 14.71 -7.14 0.76
CA ASN A 12 16.00 -7.67 1.19
C ASN A 12 16.92 -7.93 -0.02
N PRO A 13 18.01 -7.16 -0.21
CA PRO A 13 18.96 -7.37 -1.31
C PRO A 13 19.68 -8.72 -1.27
N HIS A 14 19.87 -9.30 -0.09
CA HIS A 14 20.70 -10.49 0.10
C HIS A 14 19.91 -11.81 -0.01
N ALA A 15 18.58 -11.74 0.15
CA ALA A 15 17.68 -12.89 0.02
C ALA A 15 16.92 -12.83 -1.31
N ALA A 16 17.57 -13.28 -2.38
CA ALA A 16 16.97 -13.53 -3.70
C ALA A 16 16.27 -12.34 -4.38
N ASN A 17 16.57 -11.08 -4.05
CA ASN A 17 15.81 -9.90 -4.54
C ASN A 17 14.29 -10.05 -4.33
N SER A 18 13.91 -10.57 -3.17
CA SER A 18 12.51 -10.74 -2.79
C SER A 18 11.93 -9.46 -2.17
N TYR A 19 10.69 -9.16 -2.54
CA TYR A 19 9.91 -8.03 -2.03
C TYR A 19 8.69 -8.57 -1.31
N THR A 20 8.43 -8.13 -0.09
CA THR A 20 7.19 -8.44 0.63
C THR A 20 6.41 -7.15 0.80
N VAL A 21 5.22 -7.09 0.23
CA VAL A 21 4.27 -6.00 0.40
C VAL A 21 3.32 -6.40 1.50
N VAL A 22 3.28 -5.61 2.55
CA VAL A 22 2.34 -5.79 3.64
C VAL A 22 1.51 -4.51 3.72
N ASP A 23 0.22 -4.61 3.42
CA ASP A 23 -0.70 -3.55 3.82
C ASP A 23 -0.96 -3.67 5.31
N ALA A 24 -0.05 -3.14 6.13
CA ALA A 24 -0.21 -3.12 7.56
C ALA A 24 -1.30 -2.10 7.94
N THR A 25 -2.56 -2.50 7.81
CA THR A 25 -3.54 -2.03 8.79
C THR A 25 -2.96 -2.37 10.15
N CYS A 26 -2.44 -1.37 10.84
CA CYS A 26 -1.72 -1.46 12.09
C CYS A 26 -2.61 -2.15 13.11
N THR A 27 -2.53 -3.46 13.11
CA THR A 27 -2.86 -4.29 14.25
C THR A 27 -1.63 -4.29 15.10
N CYS A 28 -1.66 -3.47 16.15
CA CYS A 28 -0.88 -3.72 17.34
C CYS A 28 -1.14 -5.16 17.78
N GLU A 29 -0.30 -6.09 17.35
CA GLU A 29 -0.19 -7.44 17.90
C GLU A 29 1.05 -8.13 17.29
N ILE A 30 2.22 -7.70 17.77
CA ILE A 30 3.32 -8.64 17.99
C ILE A 30 3.46 -8.74 19.51
N SER A 31 3.19 -9.95 20.01
CA SER A 31 3.42 -10.49 21.37
C SER A 31 2.18 -10.65 22.29
N CYS A 32 1.72 -11.90 22.36
CA CYS A 32 1.23 -12.61 23.56
C CYS A 32 -0.20 -12.36 24.11
N LEU A 33 -0.98 -13.45 24.12
CA LEU A 33 -1.87 -13.94 25.20
C LEU A 33 -2.90 -12.96 25.81
N LEU A 34 -4.19 -13.14 25.47
CA LEU A 34 -5.31 -13.52 26.36
C LEU A 34 -6.68 -13.37 25.65
N PRO A 35 -7.72 -14.12 26.05
CA PRO A 35 -8.86 -14.45 25.20
C PRO A 35 -10.01 -13.42 25.29
N SER A 36 -10.90 -13.53 24.29
CA SER A 36 -12.23 -12.93 24.21
C SER A 36 -12.26 -11.43 23.93
N VAL A 37 -12.77 -11.06 22.75
CA VAL A 37 -14.04 -10.35 22.58
C VAL A 37 -14.31 -10.21 21.07
N ARG A 38 -15.47 -10.73 20.65
CA ARG A 38 -16.09 -10.50 19.33
C ARG A 38 -16.31 -9.00 19.13
N LEU A 39 -16.10 -8.45 17.93
CA LEU A 39 -16.91 -7.32 17.43
C LEU A 39 -16.65 -7.02 15.94
N ASN A 40 -17.74 -7.05 15.18
CA ASN A 40 -17.86 -6.71 13.77
C ASN A 40 -17.80 -5.19 13.54
N ARG A 41 -17.42 -4.81 12.30
CA ARG A 41 -17.50 -3.49 11.65
C ARG A 41 -16.51 -2.42 12.13
N CYS A 42 -15.70 -1.93 11.20
CA CYS A 42 -14.80 -0.79 11.37
C CYS A 42 -15.32 0.41 10.58
N ASP A 43 -16.42 0.98 11.05
CA ASP A 43 -16.82 2.36 10.72
C ASP A 43 -17.29 3.16 11.94
N SER A 44 -17.29 2.58 13.14
CA SER A 44 -17.71 3.29 14.34
C SER A 44 -17.22 2.53 15.56
N PHE A 45 -16.52 3.20 16.48
CA PHE A 45 -16.80 3.16 17.93
C PHE A 45 -15.72 3.85 18.78
N LEU A 46 -14.43 3.72 18.45
CA LEU A 46 -13.36 4.22 19.35
C LEU A 46 -12.99 5.69 19.15
N SER A 47 -13.07 6.21 17.93
CA SER A 47 -12.83 7.65 17.69
C SER A 47 -13.95 8.53 18.25
N GLN A 48 -15.18 8.01 18.40
CA GLN A 48 -16.31 8.77 18.95
C GLN A 48 -16.37 8.77 20.48
N LYS A 49 -15.60 7.91 21.16
CA LYS A 49 -15.67 7.77 22.63
C LYS A 49 -14.42 8.24 23.38
N ALA A 50 -13.36 8.67 22.69
CA ALA A 50 -12.13 9.15 23.32
C ALA A 50 -11.59 8.22 24.42
N GLU A 51 -11.66 6.91 24.22
CA GLU A 51 -11.21 5.89 25.19
C GLU A 51 -9.69 5.65 25.15
N VAL A 52 -8.93 6.58 24.55
CA VAL A 52 -7.49 6.44 24.30
C VAL A 52 -6.73 7.28 25.31
N THR A 53 -5.80 6.67 26.05
CA THR A 53 -5.06 7.32 27.14
C THR A 53 -3.77 8.04 26.68
N GLU A 54 -3.43 7.96 25.40
CA GLU A 54 -2.22 8.53 24.79
C GLU A 54 -2.57 9.18 23.44
N THR A 55 -1.69 10.03 22.92
CA THR A 55 -1.93 10.71 21.64
C THR A 55 -1.84 9.71 20.48
N PHE A 56 -2.58 9.98 19.39
CA PHE A 56 -2.51 9.14 18.19
C PHE A 56 -1.10 9.10 17.58
N GLU A 57 -0.36 10.22 17.68
CA GLU A 57 1.03 10.31 17.26
C GLU A 57 1.95 9.39 18.08
N ALA A 58 1.75 9.31 19.41
CA ALA A 58 2.52 8.42 20.27
C ALA A 58 2.25 6.94 19.95
N ILE A 59 0.98 6.58 19.73
CA ILE A 59 0.64 5.21 19.35
C ILE A 59 1.25 4.86 18.00
N PHE A 60 1.12 5.73 17.01
CA PHE A 60 1.70 5.53 15.69
C PHE A 60 3.22 5.34 15.78
N SER A 61 3.91 6.23 16.49
CA SER A 61 5.37 6.17 16.67
C SER A 61 5.80 4.84 17.28
N ARG A 62 5.12 4.39 18.35
CA ARG A 62 5.39 3.09 18.98
C ARG A 62 5.17 1.91 18.03
N CYS A 63 4.14 1.96 17.20
CA CYS A 63 3.87 0.92 16.20
C CYS A 63 4.99 0.85 15.16
N ILE A 64 5.42 2.00 14.63
CA ILE A 64 6.52 2.07 13.67
C ILE A 64 7.81 1.57 14.31
N GLU A 65 8.14 2.01 15.53
CA GLU A 65 9.32 1.55 16.27
C GLU A 65 9.30 0.03 16.48
N SER A 66 8.14 -0.54 16.81
CA SER A 66 7.98 -2.00 16.96
C SER A 66 8.22 -2.75 15.64
N ILE A 67 7.68 -2.27 14.52
CA ILE A 67 7.90 -2.87 13.19
C ILE A 67 9.38 -2.77 12.80
N VAL A 68 9.95 -1.58 12.99
CA VAL A 68 11.36 -1.31 12.73
C VAL A 68 12.16 -2.29 13.59
N ASP A 69 12.13 -2.24 14.91
CA ASP A 69 12.98 -3.09 15.76
C ASP A 69 12.73 -4.59 15.56
N GLY A 70 11.48 -5.03 15.38
CA GLY A 70 11.13 -6.42 15.14
C GLY A 70 11.70 -6.99 13.83
N THR A 71 11.98 -6.14 12.84
CA THR A 71 12.54 -6.54 11.53
C THR A 71 14.06 -6.36 11.45
N ARG A 72 14.72 -5.90 12.51
CA ARG A 72 16.16 -5.59 12.51
C ARG A 72 17.03 -6.79 12.11
N SER A 73 16.71 -7.99 12.59
CA SER A 73 17.48 -9.22 12.33
C SER A 73 17.34 -9.73 10.90
N VAL A 74 16.27 -9.35 10.20
CA VAL A 74 15.99 -9.78 8.82
C VAL A 74 16.80 -8.97 7.81
N GLY A 75 17.28 -7.77 8.19
CA GLY A 75 18.06 -6.90 7.31
C GLY A 75 17.27 -6.35 6.13
N CYS A 76 15.94 -6.24 6.24
CA CYS A 76 15.11 -5.66 5.20
C CYS A 76 15.08 -4.13 5.28
N HIS A 77 15.03 -3.50 4.11
CA HIS A 77 14.70 -2.10 3.93
C HIS A 77 13.18 -1.93 3.96
N LEU A 78 12.69 -0.96 4.74
CA LEU A 78 11.28 -0.69 4.94
C LEU A 78 10.89 0.60 4.22
N VAL A 79 9.83 0.55 3.43
CA VAL A 79 9.21 1.74 2.85
C VAL A 79 7.84 1.93 3.47
N PHE A 80 7.54 3.09 4.06
CA PHE A 80 6.22 3.39 4.63
C PHE A 80 5.46 4.39 3.76
N VAL A 81 4.23 4.03 3.40
CA VAL A 81 3.28 4.86 2.64
C VAL A 81 2.12 5.27 3.55
N PRO A 82 1.77 6.56 3.64
CA PRO A 82 0.66 7.04 4.45
C PRO A 82 -0.70 6.66 3.86
N SER A 83 -1.75 6.80 4.68
CA SER A 83 -3.15 6.68 4.24
C SER A 83 -4.02 7.80 4.80
N GLN A 84 -5.07 8.18 4.06
CA GLN A 84 -6.08 9.14 4.55
C GLN A 84 -6.83 8.61 5.79
N ARG A 85 -6.71 7.30 6.06
CA ARG A 85 -7.23 6.65 7.27
C ARG A 85 -6.29 6.76 8.48
N ASP A 86 -5.09 7.34 8.32
CA ASP A 86 -4.18 7.60 9.43
C ASP A 86 -4.57 8.86 10.20
N ILE A 87 -5.25 8.66 11.33
CA ILE A 87 -5.81 9.73 12.17
C ILE A 87 -4.81 10.79 12.66
N HIS A 88 -3.52 10.44 12.75
CA HIS A 88 -2.46 11.34 13.22
C HIS A 88 -1.81 12.14 12.08
N HIS A 89 -2.17 11.87 10.82
CA HIS A 89 -1.49 12.40 9.64
C HIS A 89 -2.41 13.30 8.79
N HIS A 90 -1.83 13.94 7.78
CA HIS A 90 -2.55 14.84 6.88
C HIS A 90 -3.69 14.11 6.15
N PHE A 91 -4.94 14.55 6.23
CA PHE A 91 -6.09 13.81 5.69
C PHE A 91 -6.49 14.15 4.25
N ILE A 92 -5.71 15.00 3.55
CA ILE A 92 -6.00 15.46 2.18
C ILE A 92 -5.05 14.75 1.21
N TYR A 93 -5.59 14.22 0.12
CA TYR A 93 -4.86 13.56 -0.95
C TYR A 93 -4.43 14.57 -2.03
N PRO A 94 -3.21 14.47 -2.59
CA PRO A 94 -2.12 13.56 -2.20
C PRO A 94 -1.50 13.92 -0.84
N GLN A 95 -1.07 12.91 -0.08
CA GLN A 95 -0.49 13.05 1.27
C GLN A 95 1.04 13.13 1.24
N PRO A 96 1.67 14.00 2.05
CA PRO A 96 3.11 14.02 2.22
C PRO A 96 3.61 12.78 2.98
N PRO A 97 4.91 12.45 2.92
CA PRO A 97 5.50 11.43 3.77
C PRO A 97 5.27 11.67 5.26
N PHE A 98 5.33 10.61 6.06
CA PHE A 98 5.37 10.72 7.52
C PHE A 98 6.61 11.47 8.01
N THR A 99 6.52 12.02 9.23
CA THR A 99 7.67 12.53 9.98
C THR A 99 7.91 11.62 11.17
N LEU A 100 9.12 11.05 11.30
CA LEU A 100 9.48 10.14 12.39
C LEU A 100 10.74 10.62 13.12
N PRO A 101 10.62 11.61 14.02
CA PRO A 101 11.78 12.21 14.67
C PRO A 101 12.45 11.29 15.69
N SER A 102 11.76 10.23 16.16
CA SER A 102 12.25 9.33 17.21
C SER A 102 13.19 8.21 16.72
N LEU A 103 13.33 8.02 15.41
CA LEU A 103 14.19 6.96 14.88
C LEU A 103 15.68 7.25 15.11
N ARG A 104 16.40 6.26 15.63
CA ARG A 104 17.87 6.29 15.77
C ARG A 104 18.55 6.29 14.40
N LYS A 105 19.79 6.79 14.32
CA LYS A 105 20.55 6.88 13.06
C LYS A 105 20.64 5.55 12.32
N GLU A 106 20.82 4.44 13.03
CA GLU A 106 20.91 3.10 12.42
C GLU A 106 19.56 2.61 11.89
N GLN A 107 18.46 3.05 12.50
CA GLN A 107 17.10 2.75 12.03
C GLN A 107 16.76 3.56 10.77
N ILE A 108 17.17 4.83 10.73
CA ILE A 108 16.92 5.72 9.58
C ILE A 108 17.51 5.15 8.29
N GLN A 109 18.68 4.53 8.33
CA GLN A 109 19.35 4.00 7.13
C GLN A 109 18.56 2.93 6.37
N ARG A 110 17.63 2.24 7.04
CA ARG A 110 16.82 1.16 6.46
C ARG A 110 15.33 1.50 6.35
N VAL A 111 14.99 2.77 6.54
CA VAL A 111 13.61 3.25 6.48
C VAL A 111 13.52 4.36 5.44
N THR A 112 12.57 4.22 4.51
CA THR A 112 12.20 5.26 3.56
C THR A 112 10.75 5.64 3.80
N LEU A 113 10.51 6.93 4.00
CA LEU A 113 9.16 7.48 4.12
C LEU A 113 8.80 8.14 2.80
N VAL A 114 7.64 7.78 2.25
CA VAL A 114 7.21 8.24 0.92
C VAL A 114 5.80 8.82 0.98
N SER A 115 5.39 9.55 -0.04
CA SER A 115 4.04 10.13 -0.15
C SER A 115 2.99 9.07 -0.54
N ASP A 116 1.71 9.40 -0.38
CA ASP A 116 0.61 8.72 -1.07
C ASP A 116 -0.03 9.65 -2.09
N PRO A 117 0.01 9.35 -3.40
CA PRO A 117 0.69 8.19 -4.01
C PRO A 117 2.19 8.44 -4.13
N CYS A 118 2.94 7.43 -4.58
CA CYS A 118 4.32 7.62 -5.02
C CYS A 118 4.75 6.63 -6.10
N THR A 119 5.76 7.00 -6.88
CA THR A 119 6.46 6.11 -7.81
C THR A 119 7.91 5.98 -7.35
N LEU A 120 8.36 4.77 -7.05
CA LEU A 120 9.71 4.49 -6.56
C LEU A 120 10.51 3.70 -7.59
N LEU A 121 11.80 3.96 -7.66
CA LEU A 121 12.75 3.15 -8.42
C LEU A 121 13.61 2.36 -7.44
N ILE A 122 13.45 1.03 -7.44
CA ILE A 122 14.22 0.14 -6.57
C ILE A 122 14.94 -0.86 -7.46
N ASN A 123 16.28 -0.81 -7.49
CA ASN A 123 17.12 -1.65 -8.33
C ASN A 123 16.67 -1.71 -9.80
N GLY A 124 16.41 -0.55 -10.41
CA GLY A 124 16.00 -0.49 -11.81
C GLY A 124 14.54 -0.89 -12.08
N VAL A 125 13.78 -1.27 -11.05
CA VAL A 125 12.37 -1.65 -11.16
C VAL A 125 11.48 -0.54 -10.60
N THR A 126 10.50 -0.13 -11.40
CA THR A 126 9.58 0.95 -11.03
C THR A 126 8.35 0.41 -10.32
N PHE A 127 8.11 0.91 -9.11
CA PHE A 127 6.97 0.59 -8.27
C PHE A 127 6.04 1.78 -8.18
N GLY A 128 4.79 1.63 -8.63
CA GLY A 128 3.72 2.57 -8.31
C GLY A 128 3.01 2.14 -7.04
N LEU A 129 2.85 3.05 -6.09
CA LEU A 129 2.23 2.78 -4.80
C LEU A 129 1.10 3.79 -4.57
N THR A 130 -0.05 3.29 -4.11
CA THR A 130 -1.06 4.13 -3.47
C THR A 130 -1.80 3.37 -2.37
N SER A 131 -2.13 4.04 -1.27
CA SER A 131 -2.94 3.46 -0.19
C SER A 131 -4.45 3.63 -0.39
N THR A 132 -4.82 4.59 -1.25
CA THR A 132 -6.21 4.97 -1.51
C THR A 132 -6.91 3.89 -2.31
N ASP A 133 -8.14 3.52 -1.92
CA ASP A 133 -8.89 2.39 -2.51
C ASP A 133 -9.56 2.75 -3.85
N ILE A 134 -8.78 3.33 -4.76
CA ILE A 134 -9.20 3.72 -6.11
C ILE A 134 -9.80 2.54 -6.89
N LEU A 135 -9.34 1.32 -6.60
CA LEU A 135 -9.88 0.10 -7.20
C LEU A 135 -11.35 -0.10 -6.81
N PHE A 136 -11.68 0.03 -5.52
CA PHE A 136 -13.06 -0.06 -5.05
C PHE A 136 -13.91 1.11 -5.58
N HIS A 137 -13.36 2.33 -5.58
CA HIS A 137 -14.07 3.53 -6.03
C HIS A 137 -14.47 3.45 -7.51
N ILE A 138 -13.52 3.19 -8.41
CA ILE A 138 -13.84 3.04 -9.85
C ILE A 138 -14.79 1.85 -10.05
N SER A 139 -14.65 0.78 -9.25
CA SER A 139 -15.53 -0.36 -9.38
C SER A 139 -17.00 0.01 -9.19
N ALA A 140 -17.31 0.95 -8.29
CA ALA A 140 -18.69 1.38 -8.02
C ALA A 140 -19.29 2.21 -9.17
N GLU A 141 -18.45 2.89 -9.95
CA GLU A 141 -18.85 3.87 -10.97
C GLU A 141 -18.64 3.38 -12.42
N GLU A 142 -17.87 2.30 -12.63
CA GLU A 142 -17.56 1.78 -13.97
C GLU A 142 -18.79 1.15 -14.63
N ILE A 143 -19.04 1.54 -15.88
CA ILE A 143 -19.99 0.89 -16.79
C ILE A 143 -19.25 0.13 -17.88
N SER A 144 -19.74 -1.05 -18.24
CA SER A 144 -19.12 -1.91 -19.25
C SER A 144 -20.16 -2.61 -20.10
N SER A 145 -19.85 -2.80 -21.39
CA SER A 145 -20.60 -3.70 -22.28
C SER A 145 -20.34 -5.19 -21.98
N GLY A 146 -19.43 -5.51 -21.05
CA GLY A 146 -19.22 -6.86 -20.53
C GLY A 146 -18.41 -7.80 -21.43
N THR A 147 -17.85 -7.32 -22.54
CA THR A 147 -17.10 -8.16 -23.49
C THR A 147 -15.60 -8.22 -23.19
N GLY A 148 -15.03 -9.43 -23.19
CA GLY A 148 -13.59 -9.68 -23.42
C GLY A 148 -12.60 -9.51 -22.27
N SER A 149 -12.92 -8.85 -21.16
CA SER A 149 -11.96 -8.69 -20.04
C SER A 149 -12.63 -8.64 -18.67
N ASP A 150 -11.95 -9.13 -17.63
CA ASP A 150 -12.50 -9.08 -16.27
C ASP A 150 -12.49 -7.66 -15.69
N ARG A 151 -13.42 -7.40 -14.77
CA ARG A 151 -13.67 -6.07 -14.18
C ARG A 151 -12.41 -5.41 -13.64
N PHE A 152 -11.56 -6.13 -12.89
CA PHE A 152 -10.37 -5.52 -12.29
C PHE A 152 -9.33 -5.19 -13.36
N SER A 153 -9.13 -6.04 -14.37
CA SER A 153 -8.23 -5.72 -15.48
C SER A 153 -8.66 -4.46 -16.24
N ARG A 154 -9.97 -4.22 -16.41
CA ARG A 154 -10.48 -2.97 -17.01
C ARG A 154 -10.19 -1.74 -16.15
N ILE A 155 -10.50 -1.81 -14.86
CA ILE A 155 -10.23 -0.73 -13.90
C ILE A 155 -8.73 -0.37 -13.87
N LEU A 156 -7.87 -1.38 -13.78
CA LEU A 156 -6.41 -1.21 -13.82
C LEU A 156 -5.95 -0.58 -15.15
N LYS A 157 -6.55 -1.00 -16.27
CA LYS A 157 -6.28 -0.39 -17.57
C LYS A 157 -6.69 1.08 -17.61
N HIS A 158 -7.81 1.48 -17.01
CA HIS A 158 -8.19 2.90 -16.90
C HIS A 158 -7.11 3.70 -16.16
N MET A 159 -6.64 3.23 -15.00
CA MET A 159 -5.58 3.89 -14.24
C MET A 159 -4.29 4.06 -15.07
N LEU A 160 -3.81 2.97 -15.68
CA LEU A 160 -2.55 2.97 -16.43
C LEU A 160 -2.62 3.82 -17.70
N THR A 161 -3.77 3.85 -18.38
CA THR A 161 -3.94 4.65 -19.61
C THR A 161 -4.18 6.12 -19.34
N GLN A 162 -4.86 6.46 -18.24
CA GLN A 162 -5.02 7.84 -17.78
C GLN A 162 -3.80 8.37 -17.04
N ARG A 163 -2.80 7.52 -16.77
CA ARG A 163 -1.52 7.87 -16.11
C ARG A 163 -1.74 8.62 -14.81
N SER A 164 -2.71 8.17 -14.02
CA SER A 164 -3.10 8.83 -12.77
C SER A 164 -3.37 7.79 -11.70
N TYR A 165 -2.92 8.07 -10.48
CA TYR A 165 -3.21 7.23 -9.32
C TYR A 165 -4.67 7.33 -8.86
N TYR A 166 -5.39 8.39 -9.26
CA TYR A 166 -6.82 8.56 -8.96
C TYR A 166 -7.55 9.21 -10.15
N PRO A 167 -7.88 8.45 -11.21
CA PRO A 167 -8.49 9.03 -12.41
C PRO A 167 -10.01 9.28 -12.29
N LEU A 168 -10.66 8.80 -11.22
CA LEU A 168 -12.09 8.99 -10.99
C LEU A 168 -12.36 10.45 -10.60
N TYR A 169 -13.28 11.11 -11.31
CA TYR A 169 -13.69 12.47 -11.00
C TYR A 169 -15.21 12.64 -11.19
N PRO A 170 -15.91 13.28 -10.24
CA PRO A 170 -15.42 13.69 -8.91
C PRO A 170 -14.95 12.51 -8.05
N PRO A 171 -14.04 12.71 -7.08
CA PRO A 171 -13.68 11.68 -6.12
C PRO A 171 -14.91 11.30 -5.29
N VAL A 172 -14.92 10.07 -4.78
CA VAL A 172 -15.95 9.63 -3.84
C VAL A 172 -15.93 10.51 -2.60
N GLU A 173 -17.08 10.65 -1.93
CA GLU A 173 -17.28 11.58 -0.81
C GLU A 173 -16.24 11.44 0.32
N GLU A 174 -15.73 10.23 0.54
CA GLU A 174 -14.73 9.93 1.58
C GLU A 174 -13.32 10.46 1.26
N VAL A 175 -13.03 10.82 0.01
CA VAL A 175 -11.69 11.23 -0.44
C VAL A 175 -11.60 12.75 -0.52
N ASN A 176 -10.96 13.35 0.48
CA ASN A 176 -10.58 14.75 0.44
C ASN A 176 -9.42 14.94 -0.54
N MET A 177 -9.58 15.79 -1.56
CA MET A 177 -8.59 15.96 -2.62
C MET A 177 -8.19 17.43 -2.81
N ASP A 178 -6.88 17.69 -2.79
CA ASP A 178 -6.27 18.95 -3.21
C ASP A 178 -5.84 18.83 -4.67
N TYR A 179 -6.60 19.43 -5.58
CA TYR A 179 -6.37 19.28 -7.03
C TYR A 179 -5.07 19.95 -7.52
N GLU A 180 -4.64 21.05 -6.88
CA GLU A 180 -3.41 21.74 -7.26
C GLU A 180 -2.20 20.84 -6.97
N LYS A 181 -2.19 20.21 -5.78
CA LYS A 181 -1.18 19.21 -5.45
C LYS A 181 -1.35 17.93 -6.25
N PHE A 182 -2.57 17.47 -6.49
CA PHE A 182 -2.83 16.26 -7.28
C PHE A 182 -2.31 16.37 -8.72
N GLN A 183 -2.40 17.55 -9.34
CA GLN A 183 -1.82 17.78 -10.67
C GLN A 183 -0.29 17.56 -10.67
N SER A 184 0.37 17.91 -9.57
CA SER A 184 1.83 17.81 -9.44
C SER A 184 2.31 16.44 -8.96
N PHE A 185 1.58 15.80 -8.05
CA PHE A 185 2.03 14.61 -7.32
C PHE A 185 1.16 13.37 -7.50
N GLY A 186 -0.04 13.50 -8.08
CA GLY A 186 -1.00 12.41 -8.27
C GLY A 186 -0.89 11.68 -9.61
N GLN A 187 0.01 12.12 -10.49
CA GLN A 187 0.19 11.55 -11.83
C GLN A 187 1.25 10.45 -11.84
N MET A 188 1.07 9.44 -12.69
CA MET A 188 2.07 8.42 -12.96
C MET A 188 3.05 8.95 -14.01
N PRO A 189 4.35 9.10 -13.68
CA PRO A 189 5.34 9.62 -14.62
C PRO A 189 5.60 8.66 -15.79
N LEU A 190 5.35 7.36 -15.58
CA LEU A 190 5.48 6.26 -16.52
C LEU A 190 4.52 5.13 -16.13
N THR A 191 4.32 4.15 -17.00
CA THR A 191 3.64 2.90 -16.63
C THR A 191 4.59 2.08 -15.75
N PRO A 192 4.32 1.90 -14.45
CA PRO A 192 5.24 1.19 -13.56
C PRO A 192 5.39 -0.28 -13.98
N ASP A 193 6.49 -0.90 -13.58
CA ASP A 193 6.68 -2.35 -13.74
C ASP A 193 5.79 -3.12 -12.77
N VAL A 194 5.64 -2.60 -11.55
CA VAL A 194 4.76 -3.15 -10.52
C VAL A 194 3.88 -2.04 -9.96
N LEU A 195 2.57 -2.26 -9.91
CA LEU A 195 1.60 -1.33 -9.33
C LEU A 195 0.92 -1.99 -8.13
N ILE A 196 1.13 -1.44 -6.94
CA ILE A 196 0.56 -1.94 -5.69
C ILE A 196 -0.64 -1.07 -5.31
N ILE A 197 -1.81 -1.71 -5.23
CA ILE A 197 -3.11 -1.04 -5.03
C ILE A 197 -3.95 -1.90 -4.06
N PRO A 198 -3.78 -1.74 -2.74
CA PRO A 198 -4.61 -2.42 -1.77
C PRO A 198 -6.06 -1.98 -1.90
N SER A 199 -6.95 -2.94 -1.71
CA SER A 199 -8.38 -2.72 -1.75
C SER A 199 -9.11 -3.67 -0.80
N GLU A 200 -10.28 -3.26 -0.32
CA GLU A 200 -11.22 -4.16 0.38
C GLU A 200 -11.69 -5.33 -0.51
N LEU A 201 -11.60 -5.14 -1.84
CA LEU A 201 -11.88 -6.16 -2.85
C LEU A 201 -10.99 -7.40 -2.69
N ARG A 202 -11.38 -8.48 -3.39
CA ARG A 202 -10.60 -9.73 -3.38
C ARG A 202 -9.18 -9.46 -3.88
N TYR A 203 -8.19 -9.96 -3.15
CA TYR A 203 -6.78 -9.88 -3.53
C TYR A 203 -6.53 -10.52 -4.90
N PHE A 204 -5.53 -10.02 -5.62
CA PHE A 204 -5.13 -10.55 -6.92
C PHE A 204 -3.71 -10.14 -7.29
N VAL A 205 -3.18 -10.85 -8.31
CA VAL A 205 -2.03 -10.44 -9.11
C VAL A 205 -2.49 -10.51 -10.57
N LYS A 206 -2.28 -9.44 -11.34
CA LYS A 206 -2.66 -9.36 -12.75
C LYS A 206 -1.57 -8.64 -13.56
N ASP A 207 -1.27 -9.14 -14.75
CA ASP A 207 -0.52 -8.39 -15.74
C ASP A 207 -1.51 -7.58 -16.60
N VAL A 208 -1.38 -6.26 -16.56
CA VAL A 208 -2.22 -5.33 -17.32
C VAL A 208 -1.32 -4.35 -18.06
N VAL A 209 -1.28 -4.44 -19.38
CA VAL A 209 -0.47 -3.56 -20.25
C VAL A 209 1.03 -3.60 -19.87
N GLY A 210 1.54 -4.78 -19.51
CA GLY A 210 2.94 -4.98 -19.13
C GLY A 210 3.30 -4.44 -17.75
N CYS A 211 2.29 -4.18 -16.91
CA CYS A 211 2.44 -3.80 -15.51
C CYS A 211 1.88 -4.93 -14.62
N VAL A 212 2.68 -5.41 -13.66
CA VAL A 212 2.23 -6.36 -12.65
C VAL A 212 1.46 -5.61 -11.56
N CYS A 213 0.14 -5.65 -11.65
CA CYS A 213 -0.77 -5.03 -10.72
C CYS A 213 -1.10 -5.99 -9.57
N VAL A 214 -0.90 -5.54 -8.33
CA VAL A 214 -1.07 -6.35 -7.13
C VAL A 214 -2.02 -5.65 -6.16
N ASN A 215 -3.16 -6.30 -5.89
CA ASN A 215 -3.95 -6.01 -4.70
C ASN A 215 -3.58 -7.05 -3.63
N PRO A 216 -2.77 -6.70 -2.62
CA PRO A 216 -2.43 -7.63 -1.53
C PRO A 216 -3.63 -7.97 -0.64
N GLY A 217 -4.74 -7.22 -0.75
CA GLY A 217 -5.80 -7.18 0.26
C GLY A 217 -5.34 -6.48 1.54
N ARG A 218 -6.23 -6.45 2.54
CA ARG A 218 -5.90 -5.95 3.89
C ARG A 218 -5.22 -7.05 4.71
N LEU A 219 -4.22 -6.70 5.51
CA LEU A 219 -3.60 -7.64 6.46
C LEU A 219 -4.58 -8.15 7.51
N THR A 220 -5.64 -7.40 7.81
CA THR A 220 -6.75 -7.84 8.66
C THR A 220 -8.10 -7.49 8.07
N LYS A 221 -9.09 -8.38 8.24
CA LYS A 221 -10.48 -8.15 7.83
C LYS A 221 -11.41 -8.37 9.01
N GLY A 222 -11.93 -7.30 9.60
CA GLY A 222 -12.65 -7.43 10.88
C GLY A 222 -11.78 -8.12 11.93
N GLN A 223 -12.30 -9.14 12.61
CA GLN A 223 -11.57 -9.86 13.66
C GLN A 223 -10.71 -11.04 13.15
N VAL A 224 -10.57 -11.21 11.84
CA VAL A 224 -9.79 -12.32 11.26
C VAL A 224 -8.54 -11.82 10.54
N GLY A 225 -7.54 -12.71 10.47
CA GLY A 225 -6.36 -12.52 9.64
C GLY A 225 -6.75 -12.34 8.17
N GLY A 226 -6.05 -11.44 7.50
CA GLY A 226 -6.22 -11.11 6.10
C GLY A 226 -5.10 -11.68 5.25
N THR A 227 -4.54 -10.86 4.38
CA THR A 227 -3.51 -11.27 3.43
C THR A 227 -2.42 -10.23 3.25
N TYR A 228 -1.27 -10.69 2.78
CA TYR A 228 -0.16 -9.86 2.29
C TYR A 228 0.34 -10.43 0.97
N SER A 229 1.16 -9.70 0.22
CA SER A 229 1.77 -10.24 -1.00
C SER A 229 3.30 -10.29 -0.90
N ARG A 230 3.90 -11.23 -1.62
CA ARG A 230 5.33 -11.33 -1.81
C ARG A 230 5.64 -11.54 -3.28
N MET A 231 6.75 -10.99 -3.73
CA MET A 231 7.16 -10.99 -5.12
C MET A 231 8.64 -11.31 -5.21
N LEU A 232 8.99 -12.06 -6.24
CA LEU A 232 10.35 -12.33 -6.65
C LEU A 232 10.65 -11.44 -7.86
N ILE A 233 11.57 -10.51 -7.69
CA ILE A 233 11.92 -9.54 -8.72
C ILE A 233 13.34 -9.84 -9.20
N GLN A 234 13.53 -9.93 -10.50
CA GLN A 234 14.83 -10.08 -11.12
C GLN A 234 15.14 -8.84 -11.94
N HIS A 235 16.32 -8.27 -11.70
CA HIS A 235 16.89 -7.27 -12.58
C HIS A 235 17.22 -7.93 -13.92
N SER A 236 16.48 -7.60 -14.98
CA SER A 236 16.83 -8.00 -16.34
C SER A 236 17.86 -7.02 -16.91
N ALA A 237 19.00 -7.54 -17.38
CA ALA A 237 19.84 -6.77 -18.28
C ALA A 237 19.03 -6.45 -19.56
N SER A 238 19.27 -5.28 -20.13
CA SER A 238 18.61 -4.79 -21.35
C SER A 238 18.42 -5.91 -22.38
N SER A 239 17.17 -6.22 -22.72
CA SER A 239 16.89 -7.15 -23.83
C SER A 239 17.40 -6.52 -25.13
N GLU A 240 18.21 -7.27 -25.88
CA GLU A 240 18.70 -6.90 -27.22
C GLU A 240 17.56 -6.75 -28.25
N VAL A 241 16.37 -7.23 -27.89
CA VAL A 241 15.14 -7.14 -28.67
C VAL A 241 14.20 -6.19 -27.92
N GLY A 242 13.64 -5.19 -28.59
CA GLY A 242 12.78 -4.13 -28.02
C GLY A 242 11.45 -4.58 -27.39
N GLN A 243 11.37 -5.81 -26.88
CA GLN A 243 10.25 -6.37 -26.16
C GLN A 243 10.42 -6.14 -24.65
N ARG A 244 9.43 -5.52 -24.00
CA ARG A 244 9.44 -5.31 -22.55
C ARG A 244 9.30 -6.66 -21.85
N VAL A 245 10.32 -7.03 -21.07
CA VAL A 245 10.28 -8.20 -20.18
C VAL A 245 9.95 -7.72 -18.78
N SER A 246 8.92 -8.29 -18.16
CA SER A 246 8.55 -7.96 -16.78
C SER A 246 9.70 -8.32 -15.83
N PRO A 247 10.16 -7.41 -14.96
CA PRO A 247 11.15 -7.72 -13.94
C PRO A 247 10.57 -8.56 -12.79
N CYS A 248 9.23 -8.70 -12.69
CA CYS A 248 8.59 -9.52 -11.68
C CYS A 248 8.43 -10.96 -12.19
N LEU A 249 9.26 -11.88 -11.66
CA LEU A 249 9.26 -13.30 -12.03
C LEU A 249 8.06 -14.04 -11.45
N ALA A 250 7.71 -13.73 -10.21
CA ALA A 250 6.62 -14.35 -9.49
C ALA A 250 6.04 -13.39 -8.48
N ALA A 251 4.73 -13.44 -8.30
CA ALA A 251 4.02 -12.73 -7.25
C ALA A 251 2.95 -13.64 -6.65
N GLN A 252 2.82 -13.60 -5.33
CA GLN A 252 1.91 -14.45 -4.57
C GLN A 252 1.24 -13.62 -3.48
N VAL A 253 -0.06 -13.83 -3.31
CA VAL A 253 -0.79 -13.36 -2.12
C VAL A 253 -0.90 -14.51 -1.12
N VAL A 254 -0.55 -14.25 0.14
CA VAL A 254 -0.48 -15.23 1.23
C VAL A 254 -1.36 -14.77 2.38
N LYS A 255 -2.03 -15.70 3.05
CA LYS A 255 -2.77 -15.42 4.29
C LYS A 255 -1.81 -15.28 5.46
N ILE A 256 -2.12 -14.38 6.39
CA ILE A 256 -1.43 -14.29 7.67
C ILE A 256 -2.05 -15.23 8.70
#